data_AF-A0A450YSC8-F1
#
_entry.id   AF-A0A450YSC8-F1
#
_cell.length_a   1.000
_cell.length_b   1.000
_cell.length_c   1.000
_cell.angle_alpha   90.00
_cell.angle_beta   90.00
_cell.angle_gamma   90.00
#
_symmetry.space_group_name_H-M   'P 1'
#
loop_
_entity.id
_entity.type
_entity.pdbx_description
1 polymer ?
#
loop_
_entity_poly.entity_id
_entity_poly.type
_entity_poly.pdbx_seq_one_letter_code
_entity_poly.pdbx_strand_id
1 'polypeptide(L)'
;MVPAPVTYPDRPFLRWKFTYKDTGRRDNTDSGLRDNPVTYLEACEKLHGAFSEFSEKAGISVEPVQFEDIKKKVKSVLKVEADKEGRIYAWKRSTENGNLFKVTEQDKSLHYSPYFWEQQKEDFEYMENSQEMIQKQVYRFHQAAGYHRHYTLKQLLPKHNILVV
;
A
#
# COMPACT_ATOMS: atom_id res chain seq x y z
N MET A 1 -10.71 28.56 19.78
CA MET A 1 -10.88 27.17 19.34
C MET A 1 -10.04 26.99 18.09
N VAL A 2 -8.87 26.35 18.20
CA VAL A 2 -7.97 26.13 17.06
C VAL A 2 -8.58 25.02 16.21
N PRO A 3 -8.84 25.21 14.90
CA PRO A 3 -9.28 24.12 14.05
C PRO A 3 -8.13 23.10 13.97
N ALA A 4 -8.41 21.85 14.32
CA ALA A 4 -7.45 20.76 14.23
C ALA A 4 -6.88 20.70 12.81
N PRO A 5 -5.58 20.94 12.60
CA PRO A 5 -5.01 20.79 11.29
C PRO A 5 -4.81 19.29 11.02
N VAL A 6 -5.12 18.86 9.79
CA VAL A 6 -4.49 17.70 9.11
C VAL A 6 -4.86 16.28 9.56
N THR A 7 -6.13 15.88 9.56
CA THR A 7 -6.46 14.46 9.30
C THR A 7 -6.66 14.27 7.80
N TYR A 8 -5.64 13.76 7.11
CA TYR A 8 -5.76 13.38 5.70
C TYR A 8 -6.94 12.42 5.52
N PRO A 9 -7.81 12.65 4.53
CA PRO A 9 -8.99 11.83 4.32
C PRO A 9 -8.68 10.37 4.00
N ASP A 10 -7.43 9.99 3.76
CA ASP A 10 -7.00 8.65 3.33
C ASP A 10 -6.79 7.65 4.48
N ARG A 11 -7.37 7.87 5.67
CA ARG A 11 -7.27 6.86 6.73
C ARG A 11 -8.21 5.69 6.43
N PRO A 12 -7.75 4.42 6.47
CA PRO A 12 -8.56 3.26 6.05
C PRO A 12 -9.88 3.07 6.81
N PHE A 13 -9.99 3.58 8.03
CA PHE A 13 -11.19 3.45 8.87
C PHE A 13 -12.22 4.58 8.66
N LEU A 14 -11.87 5.65 7.93
CA LEU A 14 -12.71 6.84 7.81
C LEU A 14 -13.81 6.71 6.76
N ARG A 15 -14.97 7.31 7.09
CA ARG A 15 -16.00 7.68 6.14
C ARG A 15 -16.10 9.19 6.09
N TRP A 16 -16.08 9.78 4.91
CA TRP A 16 -15.98 11.23 4.77
C TRP A 16 -16.63 11.75 3.50
N LYS A 17 -16.96 13.04 3.50
CA LYS A 17 -17.41 13.81 2.34
C LYS A 17 -17.05 15.28 2.52
N PHE A 18 -16.89 16.02 1.44
CA PHE A 18 -16.71 17.48 1.46
C PHE A 18 -17.50 18.14 0.34
N THR A 19 -17.63 19.47 0.39
CA THR A 19 -18.26 20.26 -0.67
C THR A 19 -17.19 21.13 -1.33
N TYR A 20 -17.18 21.18 -2.66
CA TYR A 20 -16.26 22.05 -3.40
C TYR A 20 -16.62 23.52 -3.16
N LYS A 21 -15.60 24.39 -3.04
CA LYS A 21 -15.82 25.83 -2.90
C LYS A 21 -16.18 26.42 -4.26
N ASP A 22 -17.28 27.19 -4.31
CA ASP A 22 -17.80 27.85 -5.51
C ASP A 22 -16.72 28.72 -6.20
N THR A 23 -16.41 28.41 -7.46
CA THR A 23 -15.47 29.17 -8.30
C THR A 23 -16.17 30.14 -9.25
N GLY A 24 -17.39 30.59 -8.93
CA GLY A 24 -18.12 31.61 -9.70
C GLY A 24 -18.97 31.06 -10.84
N ARG A 25 -19.13 29.74 -10.92
CA ARG A 25 -20.15 29.05 -11.72
C ARG A 25 -20.85 28.12 -10.74
N ARG A 26 -22.10 28.43 -10.38
CA ARG A 26 -22.90 27.70 -9.39
C ARG A 26 -22.64 26.20 -9.44
N ASP A 27 -21.95 25.73 -8.42
CA ASP A 27 -21.74 24.33 -8.11
C ASP A 27 -21.19 24.29 -6.67
N ASN A 28 -22.08 24.03 -5.71
CA ASN A 28 -21.72 23.52 -4.39
C ASN A 28 -21.76 21.98 -4.47
N THR A 29 -21.03 21.38 -5.41
CA THR A 29 -21.09 19.93 -5.61
C THR A 29 -20.48 19.22 -4.41
N ASP A 30 -21.23 18.25 -3.89
CA ASP A 30 -20.80 17.33 -2.85
C ASP A 30 -19.85 16.29 -3.48
N SER A 31 -18.76 15.96 -2.80
CA SER A 31 -17.77 14.97 -3.25
C SER A 31 -18.32 13.55 -3.37
N GLY A 32 -19.54 13.30 -2.89
CA GLY A 32 -20.09 12.00 -2.56
C GLY A 32 -19.56 11.50 -1.22
N LEU A 33 -20.34 10.63 -0.57
CA LEU A 33 -19.87 9.88 0.60
C LEU A 33 -18.80 8.88 0.17
N ARG A 34 -17.62 8.96 0.78
CA ARG A 34 -16.54 8.00 0.61
C ARG A 34 -16.47 7.08 1.81
N ASP A 35 -16.40 5.78 1.54
CA ASP A 35 -16.26 4.71 2.54
C ASP A 35 -14.90 4.03 2.35
N ASN A 36 -13.84 4.61 2.92
CA ASN A 36 -12.49 4.09 2.79
C ASN A 36 -12.39 2.61 3.22
N PRO A 37 -13.04 2.15 4.31
CA PRO A 37 -13.00 0.73 4.66
C PRO A 37 -13.40 -0.21 3.53
N VAL A 38 -14.37 0.18 2.70
CA VAL A 38 -14.82 -0.62 1.55
C VAL A 38 -13.78 -0.57 0.43
N THR A 39 -13.33 0.63 0.06
CA THR A 39 -12.35 0.80 -1.03
C THR A 39 -10.99 0.17 -0.71
N TYR A 40 -10.52 0.29 0.54
CA TYR A 40 -9.27 -0.35 0.97
C TYR A 40 -9.41 -1.88 1.01
N LEU A 41 -10.57 -2.41 1.41
CA LEU A 41 -10.78 -3.86 1.38
C LEU A 41 -10.79 -4.40 -0.06
N GLU A 42 -11.44 -3.69 -0.98
CA GLU A 42 -11.41 -4.02 -2.41
C GLU A 42 -9.98 -3.97 -2.96
N ALA A 43 -9.19 -2.97 -2.57
CA ALA A 43 -7.79 -2.87 -2.95
C ALA A 43 -6.96 -4.05 -2.40
N CYS A 44 -7.17 -4.44 -1.13
CA CYS A 44 -6.53 -5.62 -0.55
C CYS A 44 -6.87 -6.90 -1.31
N GLU A 45 -8.13 -7.09 -1.71
CA GLU A 45 -8.57 -8.26 -2.50
C GLU A 45 -7.87 -8.31 -3.87
N LYS A 46 -7.82 -7.18 -4.58
CA LYS A 46 -7.14 -7.06 -5.88
C LYS A 46 -5.63 -7.28 -5.77
N LEU A 47 -4.99 -6.71 -4.74
CA LEU A 47 -3.56 -6.90 -4.49
C LEU A 47 -3.25 -8.37 -4.16
N HIS A 48 -4.05 -9.00 -3.30
CA HIS A 48 -3.91 -10.42 -2.99
C HIS A 48 -4.02 -11.27 -4.27
N GLY A 49 -5.00 -11.02 -5.13
CA GLY A 49 -5.14 -11.72 -6.40
C GLY A 49 -3.93 -11.56 -7.32
N ALA A 50 -3.44 -10.32 -7.49
CA ALA A 50 -2.28 -10.03 -8.31
C ALA A 50 -1.00 -10.73 -7.81
N PHE A 51 -0.75 -10.72 -6.50
CA PHE A 51 0.41 -11.42 -5.92
C PHE A 51 0.26 -12.93 -5.94
N SER A 52 -0.96 -13.45 -5.79
CA SER A 52 -1.24 -14.88 -5.91
C SER A 52 -0.95 -15.37 -7.33
N GLU A 53 -1.47 -14.68 -8.35
CA GLU A 53 -1.22 -14.99 -9.76
C GLU A 53 0.29 -14.90 -10.10
N PHE A 54 0.97 -13.86 -9.61
CA PHE A 54 2.41 -13.73 -9.78
C PHE A 54 3.16 -14.90 -9.14
N SER A 55 2.83 -15.27 -7.90
CA SER A 55 3.50 -16.33 -7.17
C SER A 55 3.34 -17.70 -7.84
N GLU A 56 2.17 -17.96 -8.43
CA GLU A 56 1.89 -19.16 -9.20
C GLU A 56 2.72 -19.19 -10.49
N LYS A 57 2.68 -18.11 -11.28
CA LYS A 57 3.44 -17.99 -12.54
C LYS A 57 4.95 -18.09 -12.33
N ALA A 58 5.45 -17.56 -11.21
CA ALA A 58 6.85 -17.61 -10.86
C ALA A 58 7.28 -18.95 -10.21
N GLY A 59 6.33 -19.86 -9.91
CA GLY A 59 6.62 -21.13 -9.25
C GLY A 59 7.10 -21.00 -7.80
N ILE A 60 6.73 -19.91 -7.12
CA ILE A 60 7.12 -19.61 -5.73
C ILE A 60 5.95 -19.70 -4.74
N SER A 61 4.77 -20.09 -5.21
CA SER A 61 3.58 -20.26 -4.36
C SER A 61 3.76 -21.45 -3.41
N VAL A 62 3.60 -21.19 -2.11
CA VAL A 62 3.69 -22.21 -1.05
C VAL A 62 2.50 -22.02 -0.11
N GLU A 63 1.66 -23.05 0.01
CA GLU A 63 0.47 -23.07 0.88
C GLU A 63 -0.40 -21.77 0.79
N PRO A 64 -0.86 -21.37 -0.42
CA PRO A 64 -1.56 -20.10 -0.59
C PRO A 64 -2.90 -20.08 0.16
N VAL A 65 -3.17 -18.99 0.87
CA VAL A 65 -4.43 -18.74 1.56
C VAL A 65 -5.37 -17.95 0.65
N GLN A 66 -6.62 -18.39 0.51
CA GLN A 66 -7.61 -17.66 -0.28
C GLN A 66 -8.01 -16.36 0.42
N PHE A 67 -8.26 -15.30 -0.34
CA PHE A 67 -8.63 -14.01 0.27
C PHE A 67 -9.91 -14.10 1.09
N GLU A 68 -10.89 -14.89 0.66
CA GLU A 68 -12.18 -15.03 1.35
C GLU A 68 -12.02 -15.57 2.78
N ASP A 69 -11.05 -16.47 2.99
CA ASP A 69 -10.75 -17.04 4.32
C ASP A 69 -10.22 -15.99 5.30
N ILE A 70 -9.55 -14.95 4.80
CA ILE A 70 -8.90 -13.91 5.61
C ILE A 70 -9.65 -12.57 5.56
N LYS A 71 -10.62 -12.42 4.66
CA LYS A 71 -11.34 -11.17 4.37
C LYS A 71 -11.93 -10.53 5.62
N LYS A 72 -12.54 -11.33 6.50
CA LYS A 72 -13.10 -10.85 7.76
C LYS A 72 -12.01 -10.27 8.66
N LYS A 73 -10.83 -10.90 8.73
CA LYS A 73 -9.71 -10.43 9.54
C LYS A 73 -9.12 -9.15 8.95
N VAL A 74 -8.84 -9.13 7.64
CA VAL A 74 -8.36 -7.93 6.93
C VAL A 74 -9.31 -6.76 7.16
N LYS A 75 -10.62 -6.96 6.99
CA LYS A 75 -11.65 -5.94 7.26
C LYS A 75 -11.61 -5.43 8.70
N SER A 76 -11.33 -6.30 9.68
CA SER A 76 -11.20 -5.88 11.08
C SER A 76 -9.95 -5.03 11.31
N VAL A 77 -8.82 -5.36 10.68
CA VAL A 77 -7.57 -4.60 10.80
C VAL A 77 -7.69 -3.22 10.15
N LEU A 78 -8.32 -3.14 8.97
CA LEU A 78 -8.55 -1.87 8.27
C LEU A 78 -9.42 -0.89 9.08
N LYS A 79 -10.31 -1.40 9.93
CA LYS A 79 -11.19 -0.60 10.78
C LYS A 79 -10.56 -0.14 12.09
N VAL A 80 -9.31 -0.51 12.36
CA VAL A 80 -8.61 -0.07 13.58
C VAL A 80 -8.38 1.44 13.51
N GLU A 81 -9.10 2.17 14.37
CA GLU A 81 -8.93 3.59 14.58
C GLU A 81 -7.75 3.83 15.53
N ALA A 82 -6.56 3.95 14.94
CA ALA A 82 -5.33 4.29 15.62
C ALA A 82 -4.45 5.16 14.73
N ASP A 83 -3.37 5.66 15.32
CA ASP A 83 -2.31 6.31 14.58
C ASP A 83 -1.54 5.32 13.66
N LYS A 84 -0.46 5.79 13.06
CA LYS A 84 0.35 4.97 12.16
C LYS A 84 0.88 3.71 12.86
N GLU A 85 1.45 3.86 14.05
CA GLU A 85 2.08 2.77 14.79
C GLU A 85 1.06 1.76 15.31
N GLY A 86 -0.08 2.21 15.85
CA GLY A 86 -1.15 1.33 16.30
C GLY A 86 -1.74 0.47 15.16
N ARG A 87 -1.82 1.02 13.95
CA ARG A 87 -2.26 0.25 12.76
C ARG A 87 -1.20 -0.73 12.28
N ILE A 88 0.08 -0.35 12.30
CA ILE A 88 1.19 -1.28 12.00
C ILE A 88 1.16 -2.45 12.99
N TYR A 89 1.00 -2.16 14.28
CA TYR A 89 0.88 -3.18 15.32
C TYR A 89 -0.30 -4.12 15.09
N ALA A 90 -1.46 -3.61 14.68
CA ALA A 90 -2.63 -4.45 14.37
C ALA A 90 -2.37 -5.45 13.22
N TRP A 91 -1.62 -5.02 12.19
CA TRP A 91 -1.17 -5.91 11.11
C TRP A 91 -0.20 -6.97 11.63
N LYS A 92 0.89 -6.56 12.31
CA LYS A 92 1.89 -7.49 12.86
C LYS A 92 1.25 -8.53 13.77
N ARG A 93 0.42 -8.10 14.71
CA ARG A 93 -0.29 -9.01 15.63
C ARG A 93 -1.23 -9.96 14.90
N SER A 94 -1.84 -9.54 13.80
CA SER A 94 -2.71 -10.42 13.00
C SER A 94 -1.90 -11.49 12.28
N THR A 95 -0.71 -11.13 11.77
CA THR A 95 0.27 -12.06 11.21
C THR A 95 0.81 -13.03 12.27
N GLU A 96 1.38 -12.53 13.37
CA GLU A 96 2.01 -13.34 14.43
C GLU A 96 1.09 -14.39 15.04
N ASN A 97 -0.20 -14.10 15.14
CA ASN A 97 -1.20 -15.02 15.69
C ASN A 97 -1.77 -16.00 14.65
N GLY A 98 -1.22 -16.05 13.44
CA GLY A 98 -1.65 -16.96 12.37
C GLY A 98 -3.05 -16.69 11.82
N ASN A 99 -3.59 -15.48 12.03
CA ASN A 99 -4.96 -15.16 11.61
C ASN A 99 -5.07 -14.81 10.12
N LEU A 100 -3.94 -14.58 9.45
CA LEU A 100 -3.89 -14.24 8.02
C LEU A 100 -3.27 -15.38 7.20
N PHE A 101 -2.29 -16.07 7.76
CA PHE A 101 -1.62 -17.20 7.12
C PHE A 101 -0.82 -17.96 8.17
N LYS A 102 -0.36 -19.16 7.81
CA LYS A 102 0.52 -19.95 8.67
C LYS A 102 1.85 -19.22 8.87
N VAL A 103 2.19 -19.00 10.14
CA VAL A 103 3.33 -18.17 10.54
C VAL A 103 4.63 -18.95 10.46
N THR A 104 5.63 -18.38 9.81
CA THR A 104 7.03 -18.84 9.87
C THR A 104 7.83 -18.07 10.93
N GLU A 105 9.03 -18.55 11.28
CA GLU A 105 9.90 -17.80 12.20
C GLU A 105 10.32 -16.45 11.62
N GLN A 106 10.49 -16.36 10.30
CA GLN A 106 10.76 -15.10 9.60
C GLN A 106 9.62 -14.09 9.80
N ASP A 107 8.36 -14.53 9.70
CA ASP A 107 7.19 -13.64 9.87
C ASP A 107 7.09 -13.02 11.25
N LYS A 108 7.50 -13.76 12.30
CA LYS A 108 7.54 -13.26 13.68
C LYS A 108 8.59 -12.17 13.90
N SER A 109 9.62 -12.16 13.06
CA SER A 109 10.71 -11.19 13.11
C SER A 109 10.51 -9.98 12.18
N LEU A 110 9.31 -9.80 11.61
CA LEU A 110 9.02 -8.72 10.67
C LEU A 110 9.23 -7.34 11.31
N HIS A 111 10.38 -6.75 11.05
CA HIS A 111 10.78 -5.44 11.55
C HIS A 111 11.33 -4.59 10.41
N TYR A 112 10.62 -3.52 10.07
CA TYR A 112 11.15 -2.51 9.17
C TYR A 112 12.21 -1.69 9.89
N SER A 113 13.43 -1.69 9.36
CA SER A 113 14.51 -0.81 9.81
C SER A 113 14.77 0.22 8.71
N PRO A 114 14.50 1.52 8.95
CA PRO A 114 14.93 2.57 8.03
C PRO A 114 16.42 2.50 7.75
N TYR A 115 17.23 2.17 8.77
CA TYR A 115 18.67 2.06 8.66
C TYR A 115 19.09 1.00 7.63
N PHE A 116 18.51 -0.21 7.65
CA PHE A 116 18.85 -1.25 6.66
C PHE A 116 18.42 -0.89 5.23
N TRP A 117 17.39 -0.06 5.07
CA TRP A 117 16.95 0.38 3.75
C TRP A 117 17.82 1.51 3.19
N GLU A 118 18.13 2.51 4.02
CA GLU A 118 18.95 3.66 3.61
C GLU A 118 20.43 3.28 3.47
N GLN A 119 20.96 2.39 4.32
CA GLN A 119 22.33 1.90 4.21
C GLN A 119 22.60 1.26 2.84
N GLN A 120 21.64 0.52 2.28
CA GLN A 120 21.80 -0.05 0.94
C GLN A 120 22.01 1.01 -0.14
N LYS A 121 21.52 2.24 0.05
CA LYS A 121 21.77 3.35 -0.88
C LYS A 121 23.13 3.97 -0.65
N GLU A 122 23.54 4.14 0.61
CA GLU A 122 24.87 4.66 0.97
C GLU A 122 25.98 3.72 0.47
N ASP A 123 25.75 2.40 0.55
CA ASP A 123 26.68 1.38 0.08
C ASP A 123 26.96 1.49 -1.43
N PHE A 124 26.11 2.17 -2.21
CA PHE A 124 26.32 2.34 -3.66
C PHE A 124 27.58 3.14 -3.98
N GLU A 125 27.96 4.11 -3.15
CA GLU A 125 29.16 4.92 -3.35
C GLU A 125 30.45 4.11 -3.20
N TYR A 126 30.38 2.98 -2.48
CA TYR A 126 31.52 2.13 -2.16
C TYR A 126 31.57 0.84 -3.01
N MET A 127 30.60 0.63 -3.91
CA MET A 127 30.59 -0.54 -4.80
C MET A 127 31.53 -0.31 -6.00
N GLU A 128 32.44 -1.24 -6.23
CA GLU A 128 33.42 -1.16 -7.31
C GLU A 128 32.81 -1.33 -8.71
N ASN A 129 31.64 -2.00 -8.81
CA ASN A 129 31.00 -2.26 -10.09
C ASN A 129 29.48 -2.00 -10.06
N SER A 130 28.95 -1.55 -11.20
CA SER A 130 27.52 -1.29 -11.38
C SER A 130 26.67 -2.57 -11.47
N GLN A 131 27.29 -3.74 -11.68
CA GLN A 131 26.59 -5.02 -11.76
C GLN A 131 26.06 -5.46 -10.40
N GLU A 132 26.84 -5.24 -9.33
CA GLU A 132 26.43 -5.50 -7.96
C GLU A 132 25.27 -4.62 -7.52
N MET A 133 25.27 -3.35 -7.95
CA MET A 133 24.18 -2.41 -7.69
C MET A 133 22.84 -2.92 -8.26
N ILE A 134 22.83 -3.48 -9.47
CA ILE A 134 21.62 -4.01 -10.14
C ILE A 134 21.01 -5.20 -9.36
N GLN A 135 21.81 -5.91 -8.57
CA GLN A 135 21.34 -7.03 -7.76
C GLN A 135 20.72 -6.59 -6.43
N LYS A 136 20.94 -5.34 -5.99
CA LYS A 136 20.42 -4.85 -4.71
C LYS A 136 18.91 -4.63 -4.77
N GLN A 137 18.22 -5.00 -3.69
CA GLN A 137 16.76 -4.91 -3.60
C GLN A 137 16.28 -3.46 -3.71
N VAL A 138 16.99 -2.51 -3.09
CA VAL A 138 16.66 -1.09 -3.17
C VAL A 138 16.71 -0.55 -4.60
N TYR A 139 17.72 -0.96 -5.40
CA TYR A 139 17.81 -0.58 -6.81
C TYR A 139 16.64 -1.14 -7.62
N ARG A 140 16.37 -2.45 -7.49
CA ARG A 140 15.28 -3.14 -8.19
C ARG A 140 13.91 -2.55 -7.84
N PHE A 141 13.70 -2.21 -6.57
CA PHE A 141 12.49 -1.54 -6.12
C PHE A 141 12.31 -0.17 -6.81
N HIS A 142 13.34 0.67 -6.81
CA HIS A 142 13.27 1.98 -7.46
C HIS A 142 13.09 1.89 -8.98
N GLN A 143 13.72 0.92 -9.65
CA GLN A 143 13.48 0.64 -11.07
C GLN A 143 12.02 0.24 -11.33
N ALA A 144 11.49 -0.70 -10.55
CA ALA A 144 10.10 -1.13 -10.67
C ALA A 144 9.12 0.03 -10.40
N ALA A 145 9.39 0.85 -9.39
CA ALA A 145 8.60 2.04 -9.08
C ALA A 145 8.66 3.08 -10.21
N GLY A 146 9.83 3.29 -10.81
CA GLY A 146 10.03 4.16 -11.97
C GLY A 146 9.23 3.68 -13.18
N TYR A 147 9.28 2.38 -13.48
CA TYR A 147 8.51 1.76 -14.55
C TYR A 147 7.00 1.90 -14.31
N HIS A 148 6.53 1.55 -13.10
CA HIS A 148 5.12 1.66 -12.74
C HIS A 148 4.60 3.10 -12.83
N ARG A 149 5.41 4.07 -12.36
CA ARG A 149 5.10 5.50 -12.49
C ARG A 149 4.99 5.90 -13.97
N HIS A 150 5.95 5.50 -14.79
CA HIS A 150 5.92 5.80 -16.22
C HIS A 150 4.67 5.23 -16.89
N TYR A 151 4.37 3.95 -16.67
CA TYR A 151 3.16 3.30 -17.17
C TYR A 151 1.90 4.05 -16.73
N THR A 152 1.78 4.36 -15.44
CA THR A 152 0.61 5.02 -14.89
C THR A 152 0.39 6.38 -15.54
N LEU A 153 1.43 7.21 -15.62
CA LEU A 153 1.32 8.59 -16.11
C LEU A 153 1.22 8.69 -17.64
N LYS A 154 1.89 7.79 -18.38
CA LYS A 154 2.00 7.89 -19.84
C LYS A 154 1.07 6.94 -20.60
N GLN A 155 0.51 5.93 -19.94
CA GLN A 155 -0.37 4.95 -20.59
C GLN A 155 -1.72 4.85 -19.89
N LEU A 156 -1.74 4.56 -18.58
CA LEU A 156 -2.99 4.27 -17.88
C LEU A 156 -3.88 5.52 -17.78
N LEU A 157 -3.38 6.63 -17.24
CA LEU A 157 -4.17 7.84 -17.06
C LEU A 157 -4.64 8.43 -18.41
N PRO A 158 -3.79 8.54 -19.45
CA PRO A 158 -4.22 8.95 -20.78
C PRO A 158 -5.30 8.06 -21.38
N LYS A 159 -5.26 6.74 -21.18
CA LYS A 159 -6.31 5.79 -21.63
C LYS A 159 -7.68 6.09 -21.02
N HIS A 160 -7.71 6.74 -19.86
CA HIS A 160 -8.93 7.18 -19.18
C HIS A 160 -9.21 8.69 -19.38
N ASN A 161 -8.59 9.32 -20.37
CA ASN A 161 -8.70 10.76 -20.68
C ASN A 161 -8.30 11.68 -19.52
N ILE A 162 -7.43 11.20 -18.62
CA ILE A 162 -6.86 12.01 -17.55
C ILE A 162 -5.51 12.54 -18.04
N LEU A 163 -5.43 13.85 -18.23
CA LEU A 163 -4.25 14.53 -18.76
C LEU A 163 -3.25 14.79 -17.62
N VAL A 164 -2.06 14.22 -17.73
CA VAL A 164 -0.95 14.45 -16.80
C VAL A 164 0.08 15.31 -17.52
N VAL A 165 0.24 16.55 -17.07
CA VAL A 165 1.26 17.50 -17.55
C VAL A 165 2.52 17.37 -16.73
#